data_AF-A0A8H7NEB4-F1
#
_entry.id   AF-A0A8H7NEB4-F1
#
_cell.length_a   1.000
_cell.length_b   1.000
_cell.length_c   1.000
_cell.angle_alpha   90.00
_cell.angle_beta   90.00
_cell.angle_gamma   90.00
#
_symmetry.space_group_name_H-M   'P 1'
#
loop_
_entity.id
_entity.type
_entity.pdbx_description
1 polymer ?
#
loop_
_entity_poly.entity_id
_entity_poly.type
_entity_poly.pdbx_seq_one_letter_code
_entity_poly.pdbx_strand_id
1 'polypeptide(L)'
;MTSTRRPGVSFFPRADAAVLSSQHESLPARERTVGPIYDPRNFDKPIEPWPLASGETLYPPKSDRFAPASIPEKPPCLTEPYLRAFLARNERLRLSMLWYYTRGILDEPEFRAGLQEKVQLAQESTGWEFAIVGILDINFYIRIATVGVPVSILPRGETLCAHTVTQPPGSIFLLPNMLEDWRFQKSPYAESGGLQAYAGAPLRLQCGDGECVGLGSLCVASSTSQEPLTEIQQQTLVRLADWVSADIVQCARARRQKDRRRMGVGRRRAERGR
;
A
#
# COMPACT_ATOMS: atom_id res chain seq x y z
N MET A 1 -21.81 47.82 -31.36
CA MET A 1 -21.27 46.48 -31.63
C MET A 1 -20.32 46.09 -30.50
N THR A 2 -20.83 45.42 -29.47
CA THR A 2 -20.05 44.94 -28.33
C THR A 2 -20.03 43.42 -28.37
N SER A 3 -18.92 42.87 -28.85
CA SER A 3 -18.67 41.44 -28.93
C SER A 3 -18.34 40.89 -27.53
N THR A 4 -19.31 40.26 -26.89
CA THR A 4 -19.11 39.48 -25.66
C THR A 4 -18.43 38.16 -26.02
N ARG A 5 -17.12 38.08 -25.76
CA ARG A 5 -16.35 36.83 -25.82
C ARG A 5 -16.89 35.85 -24.78
N ARG A 6 -17.49 34.74 -25.21
CA ARG A 6 -17.83 33.61 -24.33
C ARG A 6 -16.54 33.06 -23.69
N PRO A 7 -16.52 32.72 -22.38
CA PRO A 7 -15.38 32.06 -21.78
C PRO A 7 -15.18 30.72 -22.47
N GLY A 8 -13.97 30.46 -22.98
CA GLY A 8 -13.65 29.21 -23.65
C GLY A 8 -13.83 28.03 -22.70
N VAL A 9 -14.78 27.15 -23.03
CA VAL A 9 -14.92 25.85 -22.36
C VAL A 9 -13.61 25.09 -22.61
N SER A 10 -12.91 24.69 -21.56
CA SER A 10 -11.66 23.96 -21.73
C SER A 10 -11.95 22.63 -22.44
N PHE A 11 -11.36 22.43 -23.62
CA PHE A 11 -11.49 21.21 -24.42
C PHE A 11 -10.59 20.12 -23.82
N PHE A 12 -11.00 19.57 -22.68
CA PHE A 12 -10.42 18.34 -22.16
C PHE A 12 -11.53 17.29 -22.16
N PRO A 13 -11.60 16.43 -23.20
CA PRO A 13 -12.60 15.37 -23.25
C PRO A 13 -12.43 14.49 -22.01
N ARG A 14 -13.56 14.17 -21.37
CA ARG A 14 -13.63 13.19 -20.27
C ARG A 14 -14.17 11.88 -20.83
N ALA A 15 -13.76 10.77 -20.23
CA ALA A 15 -14.38 9.49 -20.54
C ALA A 15 -15.89 9.57 -20.27
N ASP A 16 -16.69 8.97 -21.15
CA ASP A 16 -18.12 8.80 -20.91
C ASP A 16 -18.31 7.73 -19.83
N ALA A 17 -18.27 8.17 -18.57
CA ALA A 17 -18.36 7.32 -17.40
C ALA A 17 -19.81 6.97 -17.04
N ALA A 18 -20.77 7.07 -17.97
CA ALA A 18 -22.20 6.80 -17.71
C ALA A 18 -22.46 5.39 -17.14
N VAL A 19 -21.61 4.40 -17.44
CA VAL A 19 -21.68 3.04 -16.87
C VAL A 19 -20.92 2.93 -15.55
N LEU A 20 -19.88 3.75 -15.35
CA LEU A 20 -18.95 3.70 -14.22
C LEU A 20 -19.21 4.79 -13.18
N SER A 21 -20.34 5.47 -13.22
CA SER A 21 -20.71 6.49 -12.23
C SER A 21 -21.02 5.82 -10.88
N SER A 22 -19.99 5.24 -10.27
CA SER A 22 -19.91 5.22 -8.82
C SER A 22 -20.03 6.69 -8.43
N GLN A 23 -21.16 7.03 -7.81
CA GLN A 23 -21.28 8.31 -7.14
C GLN A 23 -20.10 8.35 -6.18
N HIS A 24 -19.06 9.13 -6.49
CA HIS A 24 -17.93 9.27 -5.60
C HIS A 24 -18.49 9.89 -4.31
N GLU A 25 -18.82 9.05 -3.33
CA GLU A 25 -18.89 9.49 -1.95
C GLU A 25 -17.62 10.30 -1.69
N SER A 26 -17.77 11.42 -0.97
CA SER A 26 -16.64 12.27 -0.64
C SER A 26 -15.55 11.40 -0.02
N LEU A 27 -14.40 11.29 -0.71
CA LEU A 27 -13.28 10.49 -0.21
C LEU A 27 -12.98 10.93 1.23
N PRO A 28 -12.80 9.97 2.16
CA PRO A 28 -12.59 10.30 3.55
C PRO A 28 -11.42 11.27 3.71
N ALA A 29 -11.50 12.18 4.68
CA ALA A 29 -10.39 13.08 4.96
C ALA A 29 -9.14 12.27 5.32
N ARG A 30 -7.96 12.81 5.04
CA ARG A 30 -6.70 12.17 5.43
C ARG A 30 -6.58 12.19 6.95
N GLU A 31 -6.42 11.01 7.53
CA GLU A 31 -6.15 10.89 8.97
C GLU A 31 -4.79 11.50 9.29
N ARG A 32 -4.72 12.24 10.40
CA ARG A 32 -3.50 12.89 10.89
C ARG A 32 -2.98 12.26 12.18
N THR A 33 -3.82 11.45 12.82
CA THR A 33 -3.53 10.81 14.08
C THR A 33 -3.09 9.38 13.84
N VAL A 34 -2.10 8.92 14.61
CA VAL A 34 -1.72 7.51 14.60
C VAL A 34 -2.75 6.72 15.39
N GLY A 35 -3.33 5.70 14.77
CA GLY A 35 -4.32 4.83 15.38
C GLY A 35 -5.06 3.96 14.35
N PRO A 36 -5.74 2.89 14.79
CA PRO A 36 -5.62 2.30 16.12
C PRO A 36 -4.21 1.74 16.39
N ILE A 37 -3.82 1.73 17.68
CA ILE A 37 -2.59 1.10 18.18
C ILE A 37 -3.05 -0.13 18.96
N TYR A 38 -2.67 -1.32 18.51
CA TYR A 38 -3.08 -2.56 19.17
C TYR A 38 -1.99 -3.11 20.12
N ASP A 39 -0.72 -2.79 19.90
CA ASP A 39 0.41 -3.09 20.77
C ASP A 39 1.01 -1.81 21.37
N PRO A 40 0.44 -1.31 22.47
CA PRO A 40 0.97 -0.13 23.15
C PRO A 40 2.35 -0.39 23.79
N ARG A 41 2.77 -1.65 23.99
CA ARG A 41 4.05 -1.98 24.62
C ARG A 41 5.23 -1.87 23.65
N ASN A 42 4.97 -2.12 22.37
CA ASN A 42 5.99 -2.10 21.33
C ASN A 42 5.82 -0.96 20.31
N PHE A 43 4.84 -0.07 20.51
CA PHE A 43 4.59 1.09 19.64
C PHE A 43 5.83 1.98 19.45
N ASP A 44 6.50 2.34 20.55
CA ASP A 44 7.67 3.23 20.54
C ASP A 44 9.01 2.48 20.32
N LYS A 45 8.97 1.15 20.20
CA LYS A 45 10.19 0.37 19.97
C LYS A 45 10.62 0.48 18.50
N PRO A 46 11.91 0.77 18.23
CA PRO A 46 12.44 0.79 16.87
C PRO A 46 12.12 -0.50 16.09
N ILE A 47 12.03 -0.35 14.77
CA ILE A 47 11.88 -1.47 13.85
C ILE A 47 13.26 -2.04 13.59
N GLU A 48 13.42 -3.33 13.89
CA GLU A 48 14.69 -4.03 13.72
C GLU A 48 15.05 -4.19 12.22
N PRO A 49 16.35 -4.19 11.87
CA PRO A 49 16.78 -4.46 10.50
C PRO A 49 16.42 -5.87 10.05
N TRP A 50 16.39 -6.09 8.73
CA TRP A 50 16.17 -7.43 8.18
C TRP A 50 17.20 -8.42 8.74
N PRO A 51 16.79 -9.53 9.40
CA PRO A 51 17.73 -10.48 9.96
C PRO A 51 18.34 -11.32 8.83
N LEU A 52 19.53 -10.95 8.34
CA LEU A 52 20.17 -11.61 7.19
C LEU A 52 20.36 -13.12 7.37
N ALA A 53 20.67 -13.57 8.59
CA ALA A 53 20.92 -14.99 8.87
C ALA A 53 19.64 -15.83 9.06
N SER A 54 18.51 -15.21 9.41
CA SER A 54 17.29 -15.93 9.81
C SER A 54 16.06 -15.53 9.00
N GLY A 55 16.16 -14.53 8.13
CA GLY A 55 15.02 -14.02 7.36
C GLY A 55 14.42 -15.06 6.43
N GLU A 56 15.24 -15.92 5.83
CA GLU A 56 14.77 -17.04 5.00
C GLU A 56 14.16 -18.16 5.85
N THR A 57 14.62 -18.34 7.08
CA THR A 57 14.00 -19.26 8.06
C THR A 57 12.63 -18.74 8.49
N LEU A 58 12.48 -17.42 8.67
CA LEU A 58 11.22 -16.78 9.06
C LEU A 58 10.22 -16.67 7.91
N TYR A 59 10.69 -16.64 6.66
CA TYR A 59 9.87 -16.59 5.45
C TYR A 59 10.39 -17.62 4.43
N PRO A 60 10.17 -18.91 4.69
CA PRO A 60 10.61 -19.95 3.77
C PRO A 60 9.88 -19.81 2.42
N PRO A 61 10.51 -20.26 1.32
CA PRO A 61 9.86 -20.28 0.03
C PRO A 61 8.58 -21.11 0.09
N LYS A 62 7.61 -20.73 -0.74
CA LYS A 62 6.38 -21.49 -0.90
C LYS A 62 6.64 -22.81 -1.61
N SER A 63 5.85 -23.83 -1.30
CA SER A 63 5.87 -25.11 -2.00
C SER A 63 5.47 -24.98 -3.48
N ASP A 64 4.50 -24.11 -3.75
CA ASP A 64 4.07 -23.71 -5.10
C ASP A 64 3.91 -22.17 -5.16
N ARG A 65 4.01 -21.60 -6.36
CA ARG A 65 3.89 -20.15 -6.59
C ARG A 65 2.59 -19.58 -6.01
N PHE A 66 1.49 -20.30 -6.12
CA PHE A 66 0.15 -19.87 -5.70
C PHE A 66 -0.29 -20.47 -4.36
N ALA A 67 0.57 -21.26 -3.70
CA ALA A 67 0.27 -21.76 -2.37
C ALA A 67 0.17 -20.62 -1.32
N PRO A 68 -0.54 -20.85 -0.21
CA PRO A 68 -0.38 -20.04 1.01
C PRO A 68 1.07 -19.91 1.45
N ALA A 69 1.35 -18.93 2.31
CA ALA A 69 2.66 -18.78 2.92
C ALA A 69 2.99 -20.02 3.77
N SER A 70 4.16 -20.61 3.52
CA SER A 70 4.70 -21.69 4.33
C SER A 70 4.86 -21.24 5.79
N ILE A 71 4.43 -22.08 6.73
CA ILE A 71 4.58 -21.85 8.17
C ILE A 71 5.92 -22.48 8.61
N PRO A 72 6.92 -21.68 9.02
CA PRO A 72 8.20 -22.21 9.48
C PRO A 72 8.09 -22.81 10.88
N GLU A 73 9.06 -23.65 11.27
CA GLU A 73 9.22 -24.03 12.68
C GLU A 73 9.51 -22.79 13.53
N LYS A 74 8.91 -22.72 14.73
CA LYS A 74 9.12 -21.61 15.65
C LYS A 74 10.54 -21.70 16.24
N PRO A 75 11.40 -20.67 16.08
CA PRO A 75 12.72 -20.67 16.70
C PRO A 75 12.60 -20.70 18.23
N PRO A 76 13.38 -21.56 18.93
CA PRO A 76 13.29 -21.68 20.39
C PRO A 76 13.72 -20.41 21.13
N CYS A 77 14.56 -19.57 20.50
CA CYS A 77 15.00 -18.30 21.06
C CYS A 77 13.95 -17.17 20.99
N LEU A 78 12.86 -17.36 20.25
CA LEU A 78 11.85 -16.31 20.11
C LEU A 78 10.89 -16.30 21.31
N THR A 79 11.09 -15.32 22.19
CA THR A 79 10.28 -15.10 23.39
C THR A 79 9.06 -14.23 23.14
N GLU A 80 9.07 -13.40 22.10
CA GLU A 80 7.96 -12.51 21.76
C GLU A 80 6.69 -13.30 21.38
N PRO A 81 5.49 -12.79 21.71
CA PRO A 81 4.24 -13.50 21.46
C PRO A 81 3.93 -13.67 19.97
N TYR A 82 4.37 -12.71 19.15
CA TYR A 82 4.20 -12.72 17.69
C TYR A 82 5.45 -12.12 17.00
N LEU A 83 5.54 -12.28 15.68
CA LEU A 83 6.64 -11.73 14.90
C LEU A 83 6.33 -10.27 14.50
N ARG A 84 7.06 -9.30 15.05
CA ARG A 84 7.01 -7.91 14.57
C ARG A 84 7.64 -7.79 13.17
N ALA A 85 7.18 -6.83 12.39
CA ALA A 85 7.73 -6.55 11.07
C ALA A 85 9.16 -5.97 11.16
N PHE A 86 9.97 -6.22 10.13
CA PHE A 86 11.35 -5.72 10.02
C PHE A 86 11.48 -4.59 8.98
N LEU A 87 12.63 -3.93 8.98
CA LEU A 87 13.07 -3.13 7.84
C LEU A 87 13.33 -4.02 6.62
N ALA A 88 13.11 -3.50 5.41
CA ALA A 88 13.45 -4.24 4.19
C ALA A 88 14.98 -4.33 4.01
N ARG A 89 15.46 -5.34 3.27
CA ARG A 89 16.91 -5.49 2.98
C ARG A 89 17.53 -4.23 2.36
N ASN A 90 16.77 -3.53 1.53
CA ASN A 90 17.15 -2.29 0.86
C ASN A 90 16.40 -1.06 1.40
N GLU A 91 16.14 -1.00 2.72
CA GLU A 91 15.32 0.03 3.35
C GLU A 91 15.75 1.47 3.01
N ARG A 92 17.05 1.75 2.95
CA ARG A 92 17.56 3.09 2.61
C ARG A 92 17.11 3.53 1.21
N LEU A 93 17.24 2.65 0.22
CA LEU A 93 16.77 2.91 -1.14
C LEU A 93 15.24 3.01 -1.16
N ARG A 94 14.56 2.08 -0.49
CA ARG A 94 13.09 2.04 -0.38
C ARG A 94 12.52 3.35 0.15
N LEU A 95 13.06 3.88 1.25
CA LEU A 95 12.64 5.15 1.85
C LEU A 95 12.98 6.35 0.94
N SER A 96 14.11 6.31 0.24
CA SER A 96 14.46 7.35 -0.74
C SER A 96 13.45 7.40 -1.89
N MET A 97 13.08 6.22 -2.40
CA MET A 97 12.09 6.08 -3.47
C MET A 97 10.68 6.43 -2.99
N LEU A 98 10.30 5.99 -1.78
CA LEU A 98 9.07 6.38 -1.14
C LEU A 98 8.97 7.91 -1.08
N TRP A 99 9.92 8.57 -0.42
CA TRP A 99 9.94 10.02 -0.30
C TRP A 99 9.89 10.71 -1.66
N TYR A 100 10.69 10.26 -2.61
CA TYR A 100 10.76 10.89 -3.93
C TYR A 100 9.43 10.79 -4.69
N TYR A 101 8.78 9.63 -4.69
CA TYR A 101 7.58 9.39 -5.49
C TYR A 101 6.26 9.71 -4.78
N THR A 102 6.19 9.69 -3.45
CA THR A 102 4.93 9.90 -2.73
C THR A 102 4.75 11.32 -2.18
N ARG A 103 5.77 12.18 -2.30
CA ARG A 103 5.69 13.56 -1.80
C ARG A 103 4.55 14.35 -2.46
N GLY A 104 3.53 14.63 -1.65
CA GLY A 104 2.37 15.43 -2.02
C GLY A 104 1.35 14.73 -2.93
N ILE A 105 1.62 13.52 -3.43
CA ILE A 105 0.64 12.81 -4.30
C ILE A 105 -0.65 12.48 -3.55
N LEU A 106 -0.57 12.31 -2.22
CA LEU A 106 -1.74 12.08 -1.37
C LEU A 106 -2.67 13.29 -1.27
N ASP A 107 -2.26 14.46 -1.75
CA ASP A 107 -3.10 15.65 -1.82
C ASP A 107 -3.81 15.79 -3.19
N GLU A 108 -3.54 14.89 -4.16
CA GLU A 108 -4.23 14.89 -5.46
C GLU A 108 -5.52 14.04 -5.38
N PRO A 109 -6.72 14.65 -5.51
CA PRO A 109 -7.99 13.95 -5.32
C PRO A 109 -8.24 12.89 -6.40
N GLU A 110 -7.87 13.14 -7.66
CA GLU A 110 -8.05 12.18 -8.76
C GLU A 110 -7.19 10.93 -8.56
N PHE A 111 -5.97 11.09 -8.03
CA PHE A 111 -5.11 9.96 -7.68
C PHE A 111 -5.77 9.09 -6.60
N ARG A 112 -6.30 9.71 -5.54
CA ARG A 112 -6.99 8.99 -4.46
C ARG A 112 -8.27 8.30 -4.93
N ALA A 113 -9.03 8.93 -5.82
CA ALA A 113 -10.22 8.32 -6.41
C ALA A 113 -9.86 7.07 -7.23
N GLY A 114 -8.83 7.16 -8.07
CA GLY A 114 -8.34 6.00 -8.83
C GLY A 114 -7.76 4.88 -7.96
N LEU A 115 -7.26 5.19 -6.76
CA LEU A 115 -6.88 4.17 -5.77
C LEU A 115 -8.12 3.51 -5.13
N GLN A 116 -9.18 4.27 -4.84
CA GLN A 116 -10.42 3.75 -4.27
C GLN A 116 -11.07 2.72 -5.20
N GLU A 117 -11.14 3.00 -6.50
CA GLU A 117 -11.65 2.06 -7.51
C GLU A 117 -10.85 0.75 -7.53
N LYS A 118 -9.52 0.82 -7.44
CA LYS A 118 -8.66 -0.38 -7.45
C LYS A 118 -8.84 -1.23 -6.19
N VAL A 119 -9.07 -0.59 -5.04
CA VAL A 119 -9.35 -1.28 -3.79
C VAL A 119 -10.74 -1.93 -3.81
N GLN A 120 -11.74 -1.28 -4.41
CA GLN A 120 -13.06 -1.88 -4.65
C GLN A 120 -12.95 -3.11 -5.55
N LEU A 121 -12.26 -3.00 -6.69
CA LEU A 121 -12.02 -4.14 -7.59
C LEU A 121 -11.28 -5.29 -6.91
N ALA A 122 -10.32 -4.99 -6.02
CA ALA A 122 -9.62 -6.02 -5.25
C ALA A 122 -10.57 -6.76 -4.29
N GLN A 123 -11.45 -6.03 -3.61
CA GLN A 123 -12.46 -6.59 -2.72
C GLN A 123 -13.46 -7.45 -3.50
N GLU A 124 -14.05 -6.90 -4.57
CA GLU A 124 -15.04 -7.58 -5.41
C GLU A 124 -14.49 -8.86 -6.05
N SER A 125 -13.24 -8.82 -6.53
CA SER A 125 -12.61 -9.96 -7.20
C SER A 125 -12.32 -11.12 -6.23
N THR A 126 -12.08 -10.81 -4.96
CA THR A 126 -11.69 -11.81 -3.95
C THR A 126 -12.87 -12.28 -3.10
N GLY A 127 -13.90 -11.46 -2.95
CA GLY A 127 -15.05 -11.71 -2.08
C GLY A 127 -14.72 -11.57 -0.58
N TRP A 128 -13.50 -11.18 -0.22
CA TRP A 128 -13.11 -10.99 1.18
C TRP A 128 -13.67 -9.66 1.72
N GLU A 129 -13.77 -9.54 3.04
CA GLU A 129 -14.52 -8.46 3.69
C GLU A 129 -13.88 -7.08 3.51
N PHE A 130 -12.55 -7.03 3.55
CA PHE A 130 -11.78 -5.80 3.59
C PHE A 130 -10.81 -5.73 2.43
N ALA A 131 -10.55 -4.52 1.95
CA ALA A 131 -9.44 -4.23 1.05
C ALA A 131 -8.76 -2.92 1.43
N ILE A 132 -7.44 -2.86 1.30
CA ILE A 132 -6.63 -1.71 1.70
C ILE A 132 -5.53 -1.51 0.67
N VAL A 133 -5.34 -0.27 0.24
CA VAL A 133 -4.09 0.18 -0.39
C VAL A 133 -3.42 1.23 0.51
N GLY A 134 -2.13 1.07 0.71
CA GLY A 134 -1.37 1.95 1.59
C GLY A 134 0.12 1.93 1.32
N ILE A 135 0.81 2.92 1.86
CA ILE A 135 2.26 3.10 1.77
C ILE A 135 2.92 2.83 3.11
N LEU A 136 4.14 2.31 3.08
CA LEU A 136 4.90 1.95 4.27
C LEU A 136 6.05 2.94 4.49
N ASP A 137 5.94 3.78 5.51
CA ASP A 137 7.01 4.66 5.99
C ASP A 137 7.97 3.91 6.92
N ILE A 138 8.95 4.60 7.52
CA ILE A 138 9.89 4.02 8.48
C ILE A 138 9.16 3.50 9.73
N ASN A 139 8.22 4.28 10.27
CA ASN A 139 7.53 3.97 11.53
C ASN A 139 6.06 3.60 11.35
N PHE A 140 5.46 3.91 10.19
CA PHE A 140 4.02 3.81 10.02
C PHE A 140 3.62 3.15 8.70
N TYR A 141 2.48 2.48 8.71
CA TYR A 141 1.74 2.13 7.51
C TYR A 141 0.55 3.06 7.35
N ILE A 142 0.46 3.77 6.22
CA ILE A 142 -0.57 4.76 5.96
C ILE A 142 -1.59 4.14 4.99
N ARG A 143 -2.82 3.90 5.46
CA ARG A 143 -3.93 3.49 4.59
C ARG A 143 -4.43 4.70 3.81
N ILE A 144 -4.45 4.59 2.49
CA ILE A 144 -4.81 5.69 1.58
C ILE A 144 -6.24 5.55 1.07
N ALA A 145 -6.61 4.33 0.67
CA ALA A 145 -7.96 3.96 0.27
C ALA A 145 -8.28 2.56 0.80
N THR A 146 -9.54 2.37 1.19
CA THR A 146 -9.99 1.20 1.93
C THR A 146 -11.42 0.82 1.57
N VAL A 147 -11.76 -0.45 1.79
CA VAL A 147 -13.14 -0.97 1.82
C VAL A 147 -13.31 -1.74 3.13
N GLY A 148 -14.42 -1.48 3.83
CA GLY A 148 -14.81 -2.15 5.08
C GLY A 148 -13.97 -1.78 6.33
N VAL A 149 -12.96 -0.92 6.21
CA VAL A 149 -12.18 -0.37 7.33
C VAL A 149 -11.87 1.11 7.11
N PRO A 150 -11.60 1.91 8.16
CA PRO A 150 -11.25 3.32 7.99
C PRO A 150 -9.84 3.50 7.41
N VAL A 151 -9.65 4.62 6.71
CA VAL A 151 -8.31 5.17 6.45
C VAL A 151 -7.65 5.53 7.77
N SER A 152 -6.35 5.28 7.89
CA SER A 152 -5.67 5.34 9.18
C SER A 152 -4.15 5.37 9.02
N ILE A 153 -3.45 5.78 10.08
CA ILE A 153 -1.99 5.69 10.19
C ILE A 153 -1.68 4.69 11.29
N LEU A 154 -1.06 3.57 10.94
CA LEU A 154 -0.86 2.43 11.83
C LEU A 154 0.61 2.29 12.20
N PRO A 155 0.95 1.82 13.41
CA PRO A 155 2.33 1.50 13.77
C PRO A 155 2.86 0.37 12.89
N ARG A 156 3.98 0.58 12.20
CA ARG A 156 4.54 -0.37 11.22
C ARG A 156 4.74 -1.76 11.80
N GLY A 157 5.31 -1.83 13.01
CA GLY A 157 5.82 -3.07 13.60
C GLY A 157 4.77 -4.14 13.85
N GLU A 158 3.49 -3.75 13.98
CA GLU A 158 2.38 -4.67 14.16
C GLU A 158 1.62 -5.00 12.86
N THR A 159 1.84 -4.27 11.76
CA THR A 159 1.03 -4.43 10.55
C THR A 159 1.44 -5.61 9.67
N LEU A 160 0.48 -6.41 9.22
CA LEU A 160 0.67 -7.46 8.21
C LEU A 160 1.19 -6.90 6.88
N CYS A 161 0.76 -5.68 6.53
CA CYS A 161 1.22 -4.98 5.34
C CYS A 161 2.74 -4.75 5.32
N ALA A 162 3.37 -4.55 6.48
CA ALA A 162 4.81 -4.43 6.56
C ALA A 162 5.52 -5.75 6.24
N HIS A 163 4.96 -6.90 6.64
CA HIS A 163 5.45 -8.23 6.24
C HIS A 163 5.31 -8.47 4.74
N THR A 164 4.24 -7.99 4.12
CA THR A 164 4.02 -8.05 2.66
C THR A 164 5.10 -7.30 1.88
N VAL A 165 5.47 -6.10 2.34
CA VAL A 165 6.48 -5.26 1.67
C VAL A 165 7.85 -5.95 1.60
N THR A 166 8.17 -6.81 2.56
CA THR A 166 9.45 -7.53 2.62
C THR A 166 9.47 -8.86 1.86
N GLN A 167 8.34 -9.30 1.30
CA GLN A 167 8.28 -10.54 0.50
C GLN A 167 9.10 -10.41 -0.80
N PRO A 168 9.46 -11.52 -1.47
CA PRO A 168 10.15 -11.49 -2.76
C PRO A 168 9.24 -11.05 -3.94
N PRO A 169 9.83 -10.62 -5.08
CA PRO A 169 9.08 -10.24 -6.28
C PRO A 169 8.14 -11.33 -6.81
N GLY A 170 7.02 -10.93 -7.41
CA GLY A 170 6.05 -11.84 -8.03
C GLY A 170 5.26 -12.73 -7.06
N SER A 171 5.35 -12.48 -5.75
CA SER A 171 4.66 -13.25 -4.71
C SER A 171 3.55 -12.43 -4.04
N ILE A 172 2.48 -13.14 -3.64
CA ILE A 172 1.49 -12.68 -2.67
C ILE A 172 1.82 -13.28 -1.31
N PHE A 173 1.70 -12.48 -0.27
CA PHE A 173 1.71 -12.97 1.09
C PHE A 173 0.29 -13.41 1.48
N LEU A 174 0.00 -14.72 1.41
CA LEU A 174 -1.33 -15.29 1.62
C LEU A 174 -1.37 -16.10 2.91
N LEU A 175 -2.25 -15.70 3.82
CA LEU A 175 -2.56 -16.32 5.09
C LEU A 175 -4.10 -16.54 5.13
N PRO A 176 -4.61 -17.70 4.68
CA PRO A 176 -6.04 -18.01 4.70
C PRO A 176 -6.60 -18.07 6.12
N ASN A 177 -5.75 -18.47 7.07
CA ASN A 177 -5.99 -18.43 8.51
C ASN A 177 -4.70 -18.07 9.25
N MET A 178 -4.64 -16.87 9.82
CA MET A 178 -3.51 -16.36 10.60
C MET A 178 -3.34 -17.08 11.93
N LEU A 179 -4.39 -17.73 12.45
CA LEU A 179 -4.36 -18.42 13.74
C LEU A 179 -3.58 -19.74 13.68
N GLU A 180 -3.27 -20.25 12.49
CA GLU A 180 -2.45 -21.44 12.28
C GLU A 180 -0.95 -21.12 12.26
N ASP A 181 -0.60 -19.84 12.08
CA ASP A 181 0.78 -19.41 11.92
C ASP A 181 1.29 -18.76 13.20
N TRP A 182 2.30 -19.36 13.84
CA TRP A 182 2.85 -18.85 15.10
C TRP A 182 3.33 -17.40 14.99
N ARG A 183 3.71 -16.93 13.79
CA ARG A 183 4.16 -15.55 13.54
C ARG A 183 3.04 -14.54 13.78
N PHE A 184 1.78 -14.94 13.59
CA PHE A 184 0.62 -14.04 13.52
C PHE A 184 -0.53 -14.42 14.45
N GLN A 185 -0.60 -15.66 14.94
CA GLN A 185 -1.71 -16.17 15.75
C GLN A 185 -1.96 -15.36 17.05
N LYS A 186 -0.91 -14.75 17.62
CA LYS A 186 -0.96 -13.85 18.79
C LYS A 186 -0.62 -12.42 18.42
N SER A 187 -0.76 -12.07 17.15
CA SER A 187 -0.58 -10.68 16.73
C SER A 187 -1.71 -9.82 17.28
N PRO A 188 -1.45 -8.54 17.58
CA PRO A 188 -2.48 -7.63 18.06
C PRO A 188 -3.66 -7.50 17.08
N TYR A 189 -3.41 -7.66 15.77
CA TYR A 189 -4.47 -7.68 14.76
C TYR A 189 -5.34 -8.93 14.83
N ALA A 190 -4.79 -10.08 15.19
CA ALA A 190 -5.58 -11.28 15.42
C ALA A 190 -6.38 -11.18 16.73
N GLU A 191 -5.74 -10.78 17.83
CA GLU A 191 -6.36 -10.79 19.17
C GLU A 191 -7.32 -9.62 19.41
N SER A 192 -6.96 -8.41 18.98
CA SER A 192 -7.72 -7.17 19.25
C SER A 192 -8.32 -6.54 18.00
N GLY A 193 -7.64 -6.70 16.85
CA GLY A 193 -8.12 -6.19 15.56
C GLY A 193 -9.15 -7.07 14.86
N GLY A 194 -9.37 -8.30 15.35
CA GLY A 194 -10.33 -9.26 14.80
C GLY A 194 -9.97 -9.79 13.41
N LEU A 195 -8.72 -9.70 12.98
CA LEU A 195 -8.25 -10.13 11.66
C LEU A 195 -7.85 -11.61 11.68
N GLN A 196 -8.43 -12.43 10.80
CA GLN A 196 -8.11 -13.86 10.71
C GLN A 196 -7.57 -14.29 9.35
N ALA A 197 -7.95 -13.65 8.24
CA ALA A 197 -7.39 -13.95 6.92
C ALA A 197 -6.74 -12.70 6.32
N TYR A 198 -5.61 -12.89 5.63
CA TYR A 198 -4.86 -11.82 4.99
C TYR A 198 -4.23 -12.25 3.67
N ALA A 199 -4.36 -11.45 2.62
CA ALA A 199 -3.63 -11.63 1.37
C ALA A 199 -3.10 -10.29 0.86
N GLY A 200 -1.79 -10.16 0.71
CA GLY A 200 -1.13 -8.91 0.32
C GLY A 200 -0.22 -9.04 -0.89
N ALA A 201 -0.32 -8.06 -1.80
CA ALA A 201 0.61 -7.83 -2.89
C ALA A 201 1.41 -6.53 -2.65
N PRO A 202 2.76 -6.57 -2.72
CA PRO A 202 3.59 -5.39 -2.53
C PRO A 202 3.51 -4.42 -3.73
N LEU A 203 3.47 -3.12 -3.45
CA LEU A 203 3.55 -2.05 -4.46
C LEU A 203 5.01 -1.83 -4.86
N ARG A 204 5.42 -2.41 -5.98
CA ARG A 204 6.84 -2.50 -6.36
C ARG A 204 7.24 -1.43 -7.36
N LEU A 205 8.42 -0.84 -7.12
CA LEU A 205 9.15 -0.08 -8.13
C LEU A 205 10.44 -0.80 -8.50
N GLN A 206 10.65 -0.95 -9.81
CA GLN A 206 11.93 -1.38 -10.36
C GLN A 206 12.85 -0.16 -10.45
N CYS A 207 14.00 -0.25 -9.79
CA CYS A 207 15.01 0.78 -9.73
C CYS A 207 16.12 0.52 -10.76
N GLY A 208 17.09 1.43 -10.85
CA GLY A 208 18.33 1.16 -11.57
C GLY A 208 19.04 -0.10 -11.03
N ASP A 209 19.90 -0.69 -11.85
CA ASP A 209 20.73 -1.84 -11.51
C ASP A 209 19.96 -3.14 -11.15
N GLY A 210 18.68 -3.21 -11.53
CA GLY A 210 17.84 -4.41 -11.32
C GLY A 210 17.26 -4.54 -9.90
N GLU A 211 17.52 -3.58 -9.02
CA GLU A 211 16.95 -3.58 -7.67
C GLU A 211 15.44 -3.30 -7.69
N CYS A 212 14.70 -3.91 -6.75
CA CYS A 212 13.27 -3.69 -6.59
C CYS A 212 12.95 -3.27 -5.16
N VAL A 213 12.13 -2.24 -4.99
CA VAL A 213 11.68 -1.73 -3.68
C VAL A 213 10.16 -1.80 -3.55
N GLY A 214 9.67 -2.19 -2.37
CA GLY A 214 8.24 -2.13 -2.03
C GLY A 214 7.89 -0.80 -1.35
N LEU A 215 7.07 0.04 -1.98
CA LEU A 215 6.60 1.30 -1.39
C LEU A 215 5.48 1.11 -0.37
N GLY A 216 4.79 -0.03 -0.42
CA GLY A 216 3.58 -0.29 0.34
C GLY A 216 2.93 -1.59 -0.11
N SER A 217 1.63 -1.73 0.11
CA SER A 217 0.88 -2.92 -0.30
C SER A 217 -0.54 -2.59 -0.74
N LEU A 218 -1.07 -3.41 -1.65
CA LEU A 218 -2.49 -3.65 -1.82
C LEU A 218 -2.82 -4.99 -1.15
N CYS A 219 -3.79 -5.03 -0.25
CA CYS A 219 -4.17 -6.27 0.42
C CYS A 219 -5.67 -6.40 0.59
N VAL A 220 -6.13 -7.64 0.68
CA VAL A 220 -7.47 -8.01 1.12
C VAL A 220 -7.38 -8.78 2.43
N ALA A 221 -8.44 -8.71 3.22
CA ALA A 221 -8.46 -9.22 4.59
C ALA A 221 -9.88 -9.65 4.99
N SER A 222 -9.99 -10.53 5.97
CA SER A 222 -11.27 -10.97 6.53
C SER A 222 -11.17 -11.22 8.03
N SER A 223 -12.28 -10.99 8.74
CA SER A 223 -12.42 -11.26 10.17
C SER A 223 -12.63 -12.75 10.50
N THR A 224 -12.86 -13.56 9.46
CA THR A 224 -12.99 -15.01 9.54
C THR A 224 -11.92 -15.68 8.69
N SER A 225 -11.56 -16.92 9.02
CA SER A 225 -10.75 -17.76 8.12
C SER A 225 -11.43 -17.90 6.76
N GLN A 226 -10.63 -17.96 5.70
CA GLN A 226 -11.14 -18.04 4.33
C GLN A 226 -10.49 -19.22 3.60
N GLU A 227 -11.15 -19.69 2.54
CA GLU A 227 -10.48 -20.55 1.56
C GLU A 227 -9.30 -19.79 0.92
N PRO A 228 -8.20 -20.48 0.58
CA PRO A 228 -7.09 -19.86 -0.13
C PRO A 228 -7.57 -19.22 -1.44
N LEU A 229 -7.09 -18.00 -1.71
CA LEU A 229 -7.39 -17.32 -2.98
C LEU A 229 -6.94 -18.18 -4.16
N THR A 230 -7.81 -18.27 -5.17
CA THR A 230 -7.50 -18.95 -6.43
C THR A 230 -6.34 -18.27 -7.16
N GLU A 231 -5.72 -18.98 -8.10
CA GLU A 231 -4.65 -18.42 -8.95
C GLU A 231 -5.09 -17.12 -9.64
N ILE A 232 -6.30 -17.10 -10.20
CA ILE A 232 -6.84 -15.92 -10.91
C ILE A 232 -6.98 -14.74 -9.95
N GLN A 233 -7.51 -14.97 -8.74
CA GLN A 233 -7.66 -13.91 -7.73
C GLN A 233 -6.31 -13.36 -7.29
N GLN A 234 -5.33 -14.23 -7.06
CA GLN A 234 -3.96 -13.84 -6.75
C GLN A 234 -3.33 -13.02 -7.89
N GLN A 235 -3.48 -13.46 -9.13
CA GLN A 235 -2.98 -12.71 -10.30
C GLN A 235 -3.65 -11.33 -10.43
N THR A 236 -4.95 -11.24 -10.17
CA THR A 236 -5.69 -9.98 -10.17
C THR A 236 -5.13 -9.01 -9.13
N LEU A 237 -4.90 -9.45 -7.89
CA LEU A 237 -4.30 -8.62 -6.85
C LEU A 237 -2.89 -8.12 -7.23
N VAL A 238 -2.06 -8.97 -7.83
CA VAL A 238 -0.73 -8.56 -8.32
C VAL A 238 -0.85 -7.49 -9.41
N ARG A 239 -1.73 -7.69 -10.40
CA ARG A 239 -1.95 -6.71 -11.48
C ARG A 239 -2.45 -5.37 -10.95
N LEU A 240 -3.37 -5.38 -9.99
CA LEU A 240 -3.86 -4.17 -9.35
C LEU A 240 -2.74 -3.46 -8.56
N ALA A 241 -1.88 -4.21 -7.86
CA ALA A 241 -0.70 -3.65 -7.18
C ALA A 241 0.30 -3.01 -8.16
N ASP A 242 0.52 -3.63 -9.33
CA ASP A 242 1.36 -3.07 -10.39
C ASP A 242 0.75 -1.77 -10.95
N TRP A 243 -0.57 -1.72 -11.14
CA TRP A 243 -1.28 -0.52 -11.59
C TRP A 243 -1.17 0.61 -10.57
N VAL A 244 -1.38 0.32 -9.29
CA VAL A 244 -1.17 1.30 -8.20
C VAL A 244 0.27 1.84 -8.24
N SER A 245 1.25 0.98 -8.45
CA SER A 245 2.66 1.36 -8.54
C SER A 245 2.91 2.28 -9.74
N ALA A 246 2.30 2.00 -10.88
CA ALA A 246 2.34 2.86 -12.07
C ALA A 246 1.67 4.22 -11.82
N ASP A 247 0.50 4.24 -11.17
CA ASP A 247 -0.23 5.46 -10.82
C ASP A 247 0.59 6.39 -9.91
N ILE A 248 1.28 5.82 -8.91
CA ILE A 248 2.21 6.56 -8.04
C ILE A 248 3.28 7.28 -8.88
N VAL A 249 3.91 6.54 -9.81
CA VAL A 249 4.96 7.09 -10.68
C VAL A 249 4.41 8.16 -11.61
N GLN A 250 3.24 7.93 -12.23
CA GLN A 250 2.61 8.86 -13.15
C GLN A 250 2.17 10.14 -12.44
N CYS A 251 1.53 10.03 -11.27
CA CYS A 251 1.12 11.16 -10.46
C CYS A 251 2.34 12.02 -10.06
N ALA A 252 3.41 11.39 -9.57
CA ALA A 252 4.64 12.08 -9.22
C ALA A 252 5.27 12.82 -10.42
N ARG A 253 5.29 12.19 -11.61
CA ARG A 253 5.79 12.80 -12.85
C ARG A 253 4.93 14.01 -13.26
N ALA A 254 3.61 13.86 -13.25
CA ALA A 254 2.68 14.92 -13.60
C ALA A 254 2.82 16.14 -12.67
N ARG A 255 2.92 15.91 -11.35
CA ARG A 255 3.17 16.97 -10.36
C ARG A 255 4.46 17.72 -10.62
N ARG A 256 5.58 17.00 -10.82
CA ARG A 256 6.88 17.64 -11.12
C ARG A 256 6.84 18.46 -12.41
N GLN A 257 6.10 18.01 -13.42
CA GLN A 257 5.91 18.77 -14.65
C GLN A 257 5.11 20.06 -14.39
N LYS A 258 4.04 20.00 -13.58
CA LYS A 258 3.28 21.17 -13.13
C LYS A 258 4.20 22.16 -12.38
N ASP A 259 5.02 21.67 -11.45
CA ASP A 259 5.93 22.50 -10.65
C ASP A 259 7.01 23.17 -11.51
N ARG A 260 7.64 22.44 -12.43
CA ARG A 260 8.62 23.00 -13.38
C ARG A 260 8.00 24.11 -14.24
N ARG A 261 6.75 23.91 -14.72
CA ARG A 261 6.01 24.93 -15.46
C ARG A 261 5.74 26.16 -14.60
N ARG A 262 5.31 26.00 -13.34
CA ARG A 262 5.08 27.11 -12.39
C ARG A 262 6.36 27.92 -12.15
N MET A 263 7.47 27.24 -11.88
CA MET A 263 8.77 27.90 -11.67
C MET A 263 9.27 28.64 -12.92
N GLY A 264 9.09 28.06 -14.10
CA GLY A 264 9.47 28.71 -15.37
C GLY A 264 8.59 29.91 -15.77
N VAL A 265 7.34 29.96 -15.31
CA VAL A 265 6.47 31.14 -15.47
C VAL A 265 6.85 32.24 -14.46
N GLY A 266 7.14 31.87 -13.21
CA GLY A 266 7.61 32.81 -12.18
C GLY A 266 8.91 33.52 -12.58
N ARG A 267 9.88 32.77 -13.12
CA ARG A 267 11.15 33.32 -13.62
C ARG A 267 10.95 34.31 -14.77
N ARG A 268 10.10 33.98 -15.74
CA ARG A 268 9.77 34.89 -16.87
C ARG A 268 9.02 36.15 -16.45
N ARG A 269 8.22 36.10 -15.38
CA ARG A 269 7.57 37.30 -14.81
C ARG A 269 8.58 38.19 -14.06
N ALA A 270 9.51 37.59 -13.32
CA ALA A 270 10.57 38.33 -12.64
C ALA A 270 11.55 39.00 -13.62
N GLU A 271 11.83 38.37 -14.76
CA GLU A 271 12.70 38.92 -15.83
C GLU A 271 12.03 40.03 -16.66
N ARG A 272 10.68 40.10 -16.72
CA ARG A 272 9.92 41.15 -17.42
C ARG A 272 9.53 42.34 -16.55
N GLY A 273 9.75 42.26 -15.24
CA GLY A 273 9.48 43.32 -14.25
C GLY A 273 10.72 44.11 -13.85
N ARG A 274 11.84 43.93 -14.58
CA ARG A 274 13.05 44.76 -14.53
C ARG A 274 13.22 45.44 -15.87
#